data_AF-A0A3A6P766-F1
#
_entry.id   AF-A0A3A6P766-F1
#
_cell.length_a   1.000
_cell.length_b   1.000
_cell.length_c   1.000
_cell.angle_alpha   90.00
_cell.angle_beta   90.00
_cell.angle_gamma   90.00
#
_symmetry.space_group_name_H-M   'P 1'
#
loop_
_entity.id
_entity.type
_entity.pdbx_description
1 polymer ?
#
loop_
_entity_poly.entity_id
_entity_poly.type
_entity_poly.pdbx_seq_one_letter_code
_entity_poly.pdbx_strand_id
1 'polypeptide(L)'
;MTALNEALNIGALLLQEAELRRSREAVTLLAGSGAARELVCGQVLGKITHGAAAAEADAGNTGDGAMGAITLGALAEIGDYKLKCLVAGSPTPGVATEDHAGNTGDGAMGAITVGDQAQVGDYVLTCIEAAANAGVFQVVAPNGYRLPDLTVGVAYAGDHLSMTLADGDNDFIVGDKFTITVAPVDANVGLFQVVSPSGYVLPPLTVGVAYAGDHLNMTLADGDTDFAVGDLITITVAAGSGKWAPLTPAAVDGSQNAAGVLLFPVTVPDGADKLGVALVADAVVRLGALTWPDGITAGQKAAALAQLKALGIAAREEV
;
A
#
# COMPACT_ATOMS: atom_id res chain seq x y z
N MET A 1 51.43 2.50 -30.01
CA MET A 1 50.77 3.82 -30.22
C MET A 1 49.63 3.86 -29.23
N THR A 2 49.83 4.50 -28.08
CA THR A 2 48.78 4.65 -27.06
C THR A 2 47.73 5.58 -27.65
N ALA A 3 46.51 5.10 -27.87
CA ALA A 3 45.43 5.96 -28.32
C ALA A 3 45.24 7.06 -27.26
N LEU A 4 45.40 8.32 -27.66
CA LEU A 4 44.97 9.45 -26.85
C LEU A 4 43.43 9.44 -26.91
N ASN A 5 42.80 8.79 -25.94
CA ASN A 5 41.35 8.82 -25.80
C ASN A 5 40.98 10.11 -25.06
N GLU A 6 40.60 11.16 -25.80
CA GLU A 6 40.12 12.40 -25.21
C GLU A 6 38.74 12.16 -24.59
N ALA A 7 38.56 12.59 -23.33
CA ALA A 7 37.25 12.53 -22.70
C ALA A 7 36.27 13.44 -23.46
N LEU A 8 35.01 13.00 -23.59
CA LEU A 8 33.98 13.78 -24.25
C LEU A 8 33.89 15.18 -23.63
N ASN A 9 33.98 16.20 -24.49
CA ASN A 9 33.93 17.60 -24.09
C ASN A 9 32.66 18.28 -24.64
N ILE A 10 32.37 19.48 -24.14
CA ILE A 10 31.17 20.23 -24.54
C ILE A 10 31.11 20.51 -26.06
N GLY A 11 32.26 20.66 -26.73
CA GLY A 11 32.31 20.92 -28.17
C GLY A 11 31.91 19.71 -29.01
N ALA A 12 32.14 18.50 -28.51
CA ALA A 12 31.67 17.26 -29.13
C ALA A 12 30.17 17.02 -28.87
N LEU A 13 29.64 17.52 -27.75
CA LEU A 13 28.24 17.34 -27.34
C LEU A 13 27.29 18.39 -27.92
N LEU A 14 27.60 19.67 -27.76
CA LEU A 14 26.67 20.78 -27.98
C LEU A 14 26.79 21.32 -29.40
N LEU A 15 25.74 21.17 -30.20
CA LEU A 15 25.67 21.69 -31.57
C LEU A 15 25.12 23.12 -31.60
N GLN A 16 24.11 23.40 -30.78
CA GLN A 16 23.49 24.72 -30.68
C GLN A 16 22.88 24.91 -29.29
N GLU A 17 22.88 26.13 -28.77
CA GLU A 17 22.12 26.53 -27.58
C GLU A 17 21.46 27.89 -27.81
N ALA A 18 20.50 28.23 -26.96
CA ALA A 18 19.92 29.56 -26.94
C ALA A 18 20.97 30.62 -26.60
N GLU A 19 20.79 31.82 -27.17
CA GLU A 19 21.69 32.94 -26.97
C GLU A 19 21.93 33.23 -25.48
N LEU A 20 23.14 33.70 -25.17
CA LEU A 20 23.58 34.05 -23.82
C LEU A 20 23.58 32.87 -22.83
N ARG A 21 23.68 31.62 -23.33
CA ARG A 21 23.70 30.39 -22.51
C ARG A 21 22.43 30.20 -21.68
N ARG A 22 21.30 30.75 -22.14
CA ARG A 22 20.00 30.64 -21.45
C ARG A 22 19.48 29.20 -21.32
N SER A 23 20.05 28.27 -22.09
CA SER A 23 19.74 26.85 -22.01
C SER A 23 20.40 26.14 -20.82
N ARG A 24 21.35 26.80 -20.14
CA ARG A 24 22.16 26.22 -19.07
C ARG A 24 21.66 26.65 -17.70
N GLU A 25 21.63 25.70 -16.77
CA GLU A 25 21.32 25.97 -15.36
C GLU A 25 22.37 25.33 -14.45
N ALA A 26 22.66 26.00 -13.33
CA ALA A 26 23.42 25.42 -12.24
C ALA A 26 22.51 24.47 -11.46
N VAL A 27 22.84 23.18 -11.45
CA VAL A 27 22.03 22.13 -10.83
C VAL A 27 22.76 21.52 -9.64
N THR A 28 22.02 21.19 -8.58
CA THR A 28 22.56 20.43 -7.45
C THR A 28 22.47 18.94 -7.77
N LEU A 29 23.61 18.30 -7.93
CA LEU A 29 23.75 16.86 -8.16
C LEU A 29 23.70 16.13 -6.82
N LEU A 30 22.85 15.09 -6.75
CA LEU A 30 22.71 14.24 -5.58
C LEU A 30 24.03 13.53 -5.27
N ALA A 31 24.40 13.56 -3.99
CA ALA A 31 25.53 12.81 -3.42
C ALA A 31 25.66 11.37 -3.96
N GLY A 32 26.90 10.88 -3.99
CA GLY A 32 27.17 9.46 -4.11
C GLY A 32 26.60 8.69 -2.91
N SER A 33 26.37 7.39 -3.09
CA SER A 33 25.92 6.48 -2.04
C SER A 33 26.88 5.30 -1.94
N GLY A 34 27.71 5.29 -0.91
CA GLY A 34 28.72 4.26 -0.66
C GLY A 34 30.02 4.42 -1.46
N ALA A 35 30.05 5.35 -2.43
CA ALA A 35 31.23 5.76 -3.18
C ALA A 35 30.98 7.11 -3.88
N ALA A 36 32.05 7.77 -4.30
CA ALA A 36 31.95 8.93 -5.18
C ALA A 36 31.32 8.53 -6.53
N ARG A 37 30.45 9.39 -7.05
CA ARG A 37 29.79 9.21 -8.34
C ARG A 37 30.50 10.05 -9.39
N GLU A 38 31.11 9.38 -10.36
CA GLU A 38 31.71 10.02 -11.53
C GLU A 38 30.66 10.27 -12.59
N LEU A 39 30.39 11.54 -12.90
CA LEU A 39 29.52 11.94 -14.01
C LEU A 39 30.35 12.54 -15.14
N VAL A 40 30.04 12.16 -16.37
CA VAL A 40 30.73 12.63 -17.56
C VAL A 40 29.92 13.66 -18.33
N CYS A 41 30.57 14.40 -19.23
CA CYS A 41 29.87 15.23 -20.21
C CYS A 41 28.87 14.37 -21.00
N GLY A 42 27.71 14.92 -21.32
CA GLY A 42 26.67 14.22 -22.08
C GLY A 42 25.81 13.27 -21.24
N GLN A 43 26.07 13.12 -19.94
CA GLN A 43 25.24 12.28 -19.07
C GLN A 43 23.79 12.77 -19.08
N VAL A 44 22.85 11.88 -19.44
CA VAL A 44 21.42 12.16 -19.29
C VAL A 44 21.04 12.06 -17.82
N LEU A 45 20.43 13.12 -17.31
CA LEU A 45 20.06 13.26 -15.91
C LEU A 45 18.55 13.22 -15.74
N GLY A 46 18.09 12.69 -14.61
CA GLY A 46 16.73 12.87 -14.10
C GLY A 46 16.71 13.75 -12.85
N LYS A 47 15.53 14.30 -12.54
CA LYS A 47 15.31 15.18 -11.39
C LYS A 47 14.44 14.48 -10.35
N ILE A 48 14.86 14.51 -9.09
CA ILE A 48 14.13 13.90 -7.98
C ILE A 48 12.97 14.81 -7.61
N THR A 49 11.77 14.41 -8.02
CA THR A 49 10.51 15.16 -7.83
C THR A 49 9.65 14.62 -6.71
N HIS A 50 9.82 13.35 -6.33
CA HIS A 50 9.14 12.72 -5.20
C HIS A 50 10.16 12.31 -4.13
N GLY A 51 9.75 12.43 -2.88
CA GLY A 51 10.51 11.96 -1.72
C GLY A 51 10.01 10.60 -1.24
N ALA A 52 10.50 10.19 -0.06
CA ALA A 52 9.99 8.99 0.60
C ALA A 52 8.52 9.17 1.02
N ALA A 53 7.78 8.07 1.02
CA ALA A 53 6.46 7.98 1.62
C ALA A 53 6.57 7.46 3.05
N ALA A 54 5.84 8.10 3.97
CA ALA A 54 5.76 7.67 5.37
C ALA A 54 4.30 7.54 5.78
N ALA A 55 3.97 6.48 6.50
CA ALA A 55 2.66 6.30 7.12
C ALA A 55 2.69 6.80 8.57
N GLU A 56 1.63 7.47 8.97
CA GLU A 56 1.34 7.88 10.33
C GLU A 56 -0.10 7.47 10.66
N ALA A 57 -0.28 6.75 11.77
CA ALA A 57 -1.61 6.46 12.28
C ALA A 57 -2.17 7.71 12.97
N ASP A 58 -3.38 8.11 12.60
CA ASP A 58 -4.03 9.26 13.23
C ASP A 58 -4.35 8.97 14.70
N ALA A 59 -4.37 10.03 15.52
CA ALA A 59 -4.66 9.90 16.95
C ALA A 59 -6.08 9.37 17.19
N GLY A 60 -6.20 8.38 18.06
CA GLY A 60 -7.47 7.77 18.43
C GLY A 60 -7.83 6.51 17.64
N ASN A 61 -6.96 6.04 16.75
CA ASN A 61 -7.10 4.72 16.16
C ASN A 61 -7.07 3.63 17.23
N THR A 62 -7.92 2.63 17.04
CA THR A 62 -7.99 1.44 17.89
C THR A 62 -6.99 0.37 17.46
N GLY A 63 -6.75 0.21 16.15
CA GLY A 63 -5.86 -0.83 15.65
C GLY A 63 -4.38 -0.51 15.75
N ASP A 64 -3.56 -1.54 15.99
CA ASP A 64 -2.10 -1.44 16.14
C ASP A 64 -1.32 -2.11 15.00
N GLY A 65 -1.99 -2.34 13.86
CA GLY A 65 -1.37 -2.89 12.65
C GLY A 65 -0.18 -2.06 12.15
N ALA A 66 0.83 -2.75 11.61
CA ALA A 66 2.10 -2.15 11.20
C ALA A 66 2.17 -1.96 9.68
N MET A 67 2.44 -0.73 9.24
CA MET A 67 2.66 -0.46 7.82
C MET A 67 4.05 -0.97 7.38
N GLY A 68 4.08 -1.80 6.35
CA GLY A 68 5.31 -2.27 5.71
C GLY A 68 5.99 -1.18 4.88
N ALA A 69 7.02 -1.57 4.12
CA ALA A 69 7.72 -0.65 3.23
C ALA A 69 6.77 -0.11 2.16
N ILE A 70 6.70 1.22 2.05
CA ILE A 70 5.87 1.91 1.07
C ILE A 70 6.73 2.25 -0.14
N THR A 71 6.30 1.81 -1.32
CA THR A 71 6.92 2.16 -2.59
C THR A 71 5.93 2.90 -3.48
N LEU A 72 6.42 3.86 -4.25
CA LEU A 72 5.60 4.68 -5.13
C LEU A 72 5.32 3.94 -6.45
N GLY A 73 4.13 4.14 -7.00
CA GLY A 73 3.82 3.77 -8.38
C GLY A 73 4.00 4.95 -9.34
N ALA A 74 3.78 4.69 -10.64
CA ALA A 74 4.02 5.69 -11.70
C ALA A 74 3.07 6.91 -11.65
N LEU A 75 1.91 6.78 -11.01
CA LEU A 75 0.90 7.82 -10.82
C LEU A 75 0.89 8.38 -9.39
N ALA A 76 1.93 8.08 -8.59
CA ALA A 76 2.07 8.67 -7.27
C ALA A 76 1.98 10.20 -7.32
N GLU A 77 1.31 10.75 -6.32
CA GLU A 77 1.08 12.19 -6.15
C GLU A 77 1.81 12.63 -4.88
N ILE A 78 2.38 13.83 -4.88
CA ILE A 78 2.93 14.44 -3.67
C ILE A 78 1.76 14.90 -2.79
N GLY A 79 1.81 14.58 -1.50
CA GLY A 79 0.79 14.95 -0.53
C GLY A 79 0.29 13.77 0.29
N ASP A 80 -0.86 13.97 0.94
CA ASP A 80 -1.45 13.02 1.87
C ASP A 80 -2.45 12.10 1.18
N TYR A 81 -2.15 10.80 1.21
CA TYR A 81 -3.13 9.75 0.96
C TYR A 81 -3.84 9.42 2.26
N LYS A 82 -5.16 9.34 2.23
CA LYS A 82 -5.96 9.00 3.40
C LYS A 82 -6.50 7.59 3.26
N LEU A 83 -6.18 6.75 4.25
CA LEU A 83 -6.68 5.39 4.38
C LEU A 83 -7.72 5.40 5.48
N LYS A 84 -8.97 5.08 5.16
CA LYS A 84 -10.07 4.99 6.13
C LYS A 84 -10.58 3.58 6.23
N CYS A 85 -10.57 2.99 7.42
CA CYS A 85 -11.17 1.69 7.66
C CYS A 85 -12.70 1.78 7.41
N LEU A 86 -13.18 1.04 6.41
CA LEU A 86 -14.60 0.94 6.06
C LEU A 86 -15.28 -0.23 6.77
N VAL A 87 -14.54 -1.32 6.93
CA VAL A 87 -15.02 -2.56 7.52
C VAL A 87 -13.94 -3.00 8.51
N ALA A 88 -14.27 -2.93 9.80
CA ALA A 88 -13.56 -3.69 10.83
C ALA A 88 -13.77 -5.17 10.53
N GLY A 89 -12.82 -6.05 10.88
CA GLY A 89 -12.95 -7.48 10.58
C GLY A 89 -14.31 -8.08 11.03
N SER A 90 -14.73 -9.19 10.42
CA SER A 90 -16.01 -9.84 10.76
C SER A 90 -15.85 -10.70 12.02
N PRO A 91 -16.75 -10.60 13.03
CA PRO A 91 -16.62 -11.37 14.26
C PRO A 91 -16.68 -12.88 13.98
N THR A 92 -15.87 -13.68 14.68
CA THR A 92 -15.87 -15.13 14.51
C THR A 92 -16.65 -15.81 15.64
N PRO A 93 -17.52 -16.79 15.33
CA PRO A 93 -18.18 -17.55 16.39
C PRO A 93 -17.17 -18.52 17.01
N GLY A 94 -17.09 -18.53 18.34
CA GLY A 94 -16.46 -19.62 19.07
C GLY A 94 -17.28 -20.90 19.00
N VAL A 95 -16.73 -21.99 19.54
CA VAL A 95 -17.48 -23.24 19.72
C VAL A 95 -18.57 -23.05 20.77
N ALA A 96 -19.70 -23.74 20.62
CA ALA A 96 -20.69 -23.83 21.68
C ALA A 96 -20.07 -24.60 22.86
N THR A 97 -19.99 -23.95 24.01
CA THR A 97 -19.57 -24.56 25.26
C THR A 97 -20.77 -24.86 26.14
N GLU A 98 -20.73 -26.01 26.80
CA GLU A 98 -21.71 -26.36 27.81
C GLU A 98 -21.38 -25.64 29.11
N ASP A 99 -22.25 -24.73 29.52
CA ASP A 99 -22.00 -23.79 30.62
C ASP A 99 -22.73 -24.16 31.92
N HIS A 100 -23.51 -25.25 31.93
CA HIS A 100 -24.26 -25.66 33.13
C HIS A 100 -23.87 -27.03 33.68
N ALA A 101 -23.46 -27.06 34.95
CA ALA A 101 -23.27 -28.29 35.70
C ALA A 101 -24.65 -28.93 35.97
N GLY A 102 -25.08 -29.83 35.07
CA GLY A 102 -26.37 -30.49 35.15
C GLY A 102 -27.15 -30.61 33.84
N ASN A 103 -26.59 -30.16 32.70
CA ASN A 103 -27.17 -30.42 31.39
C ASN A 103 -27.43 -31.92 31.22
N THR A 104 -28.65 -32.29 30.83
CA THR A 104 -29.03 -33.70 30.66
C THR A 104 -29.07 -34.15 29.21
N GLY A 105 -29.32 -33.23 28.26
CA GLY A 105 -29.30 -33.55 26.85
C GLY A 105 -27.89 -33.57 26.27
N ASP A 106 -27.66 -34.47 25.30
CA ASP A 106 -26.37 -34.73 24.64
C ASP A 106 -26.37 -34.36 23.15
N GLY A 107 -27.32 -33.49 22.74
CA GLY A 107 -27.43 -33.04 21.36
C GLY A 107 -26.21 -32.24 20.88
N ALA A 108 -25.91 -32.34 19.59
CA ALA A 108 -24.70 -31.79 19.00
C ALA A 108 -24.97 -30.47 18.25
N MET A 109 -24.16 -29.45 18.54
CA MET A 109 -24.18 -28.20 17.78
C MET A 109 -23.48 -28.39 16.43
N GLY A 110 -24.17 -28.06 15.34
CA GLY A 110 -23.61 -28.01 14.00
C GLY A 110 -22.69 -26.82 13.77
N ALA A 111 -22.28 -26.59 12.52
CA ALA A 111 -21.45 -25.44 12.16
C ALA A 111 -22.17 -24.13 12.51
N ILE A 112 -21.48 -23.26 13.22
CA ILE A 112 -21.97 -21.94 13.63
C ILE A 112 -21.40 -20.89 12.69
N THR A 113 -22.26 -20.01 12.18
CA THR A 113 -21.86 -18.83 11.39
C THR A 113 -22.48 -17.57 11.98
N VAL A 114 -21.80 -16.44 11.85
CA VAL A 114 -22.32 -15.13 12.24
C VAL A 114 -23.06 -14.46 11.08
N GLY A 115 -24.07 -13.64 11.41
CA GLY A 115 -24.73 -12.74 10.47
C GLY A 115 -24.29 -11.28 10.66
N ASP A 116 -24.77 -10.40 9.80
CA ASP A 116 -24.33 -8.99 9.71
C ASP A 116 -24.63 -8.14 10.97
N GLN A 117 -25.48 -8.63 11.89
CA GLN A 117 -25.79 -7.97 13.16
C GLN A 117 -25.16 -8.65 14.38
N ALA A 118 -24.26 -9.62 14.17
CA ALA A 118 -23.57 -10.31 15.25
C ALA A 118 -22.76 -9.36 16.14
N GLN A 119 -23.08 -9.39 17.43
CA GLN A 119 -22.38 -8.68 18.50
C GLN A 119 -21.25 -9.53 19.09
N VAL A 120 -20.16 -8.90 19.50
CA VAL A 120 -19.09 -9.53 20.29
C VAL A 120 -19.60 -9.82 21.71
N GLY A 121 -19.26 -10.99 22.24
CA GLY A 121 -19.61 -11.45 23.58
C GLY A 121 -20.38 -12.77 23.59
N ASP A 122 -20.91 -13.12 24.75
CA ASP A 122 -21.55 -14.41 24.97
C ASP A 122 -23.02 -14.41 24.53
N TYR A 123 -23.36 -15.27 23.58
CA TYR A 123 -24.73 -15.65 23.30
C TYR A 123 -25.12 -16.82 24.19
N VAL A 124 -26.24 -16.67 24.89
CA VAL A 124 -26.76 -17.68 25.80
C VAL A 124 -28.00 -18.32 25.20
N LEU A 125 -27.94 -19.63 25.02
CA LEU A 125 -29.05 -20.46 24.57
C LEU A 125 -29.57 -21.24 25.77
N THR A 126 -30.83 -21.04 26.16
CA THR A 126 -31.46 -21.73 27.29
C THR A 126 -32.69 -22.50 26.83
N CYS A 127 -32.77 -23.80 27.12
CA CYS A 127 -33.95 -24.61 26.85
C CYS A 127 -35.14 -24.12 27.67
N ILE A 128 -36.23 -23.74 26.98
CA ILE A 128 -37.47 -23.23 27.59
C ILE A 128 -38.64 -24.22 27.44
N GLU A 129 -38.58 -25.10 26.44
CA GLU A 129 -39.57 -26.14 26.20
C GLU A 129 -38.85 -27.45 25.88
N ALA A 130 -38.99 -28.44 26.76
CA ALA A 130 -38.45 -29.78 26.58
C ALA A 130 -39.46 -30.67 25.83
N ALA A 131 -38.98 -31.44 24.87
CA ALA A 131 -39.79 -32.42 24.14
C ALA A 131 -38.97 -33.69 23.87
N ALA A 132 -39.65 -34.81 23.62
CA ALA A 132 -38.95 -36.04 23.24
C ALA A 132 -38.42 -35.91 21.81
N ASN A 133 -37.12 -36.13 21.63
CA ASN A 133 -36.37 -35.93 20.39
C ASN A 133 -36.47 -34.52 19.80
N ALA A 134 -36.72 -33.50 20.65
CA ALA A 134 -36.93 -32.12 20.23
C ALA A 134 -36.74 -31.15 21.42
N GLY A 135 -36.79 -29.85 21.15
CA GLY A 135 -36.75 -28.83 22.19
C GLY A 135 -36.72 -27.43 21.60
N VAL A 136 -37.09 -26.44 22.41
CA VAL A 136 -37.02 -25.02 22.04
C VAL A 136 -36.05 -24.32 22.97
N PHE A 137 -35.05 -23.69 22.39
CA PHE A 137 -34.04 -22.89 23.06
C PHE A 137 -34.29 -21.42 22.80
N GLN A 138 -34.42 -20.66 23.89
CA GLN A 138 -34.37 -19.23 23.84
C GLN A 138 -32.93 -18.79 23.56
N VAL A 139 -32.73 -17.93 22.56
CA VAL A 139 -31.42 -17.34 22.24
C VAL A 139 -31.36 -15.90 22.75
N VAL A 140 -30.36 -15.56 23.56
CA VAL A 140 -30.12 -14.21 24.08
C VAL A 140 -28.79 -13.68 23.61
N ALA A 141 -28.79 -12.47 23.05
CA ALA A 141 -27.60 -11.77 22.60
C ALA A 141 -26.80 -11.17 23.79
N PRO A 142 -25.51 -10.83 23.60
CA PRO A 142 -24.64 -10.29 24.65
C PRO A 142 -25.17 -9.03 25.33
N ASN A 143 -25.93 -8.20 24.60
CA ASN A 143 -26.57 -7.00 25.13
C ASN A 143 -27.87 -7.29 25.94
N GLY A 144 -28.24 -8.56 26.11
CA GLY A 144 -29.46 -9.02 26.80
C GLY A 144 -30.72 -9.05 25.94
N TYR A 145 -30.64 -8.73 24.64
CA TYR A 145 -31.78 -8.79 23.73
C TYR A 145 -32.16 -10.23 23.37
N ARG A 146 -33.46 -10.54 23.34
CA ARG A 146 -33.96 -11.85 22.91
C ARG A 146 -34.06 -11.92 21.40
N LEU A 147 -33.41 -12.92 20.83
CA LEU A 147 -33.50 -13.28 19.42
C LEU A 147 -34.63 -14.31 19.21
N PRO A 148 -35.00 -14.64 17.95
CA PRO A 148 -35.93 -15.73 17.68
C PRO A 148 -35.51 -17.03 18.36
N ASP A 149 -36.48 -17.86 18.72
CA ASP A 149 -36.19 -19.12 19.40
C ASP A 149 -35.60 -20.15 18.41
N LEU A 150 -34.63 -20.92 18.88
CA LEU A 150 -34.03 -22.04 18.17
C LEU A 150 -34.83 -23.32 18.44
N THR A 151 -35.16 -24.08 17.41
CA THR A 151 -35.82 -25.39 17.54
C THR A 151 -34.83 -26.51 17.21
N VAL A 152 -34.70 -27.50 18.10
CA VAL A 152 -33.83 -28.67 17.88
C VAL A 152 -34.25 -29.41 16.62
N GLY A 153 -33.27 -29.84 15.81
CA GLY A 153 -33.48 -30.50 14.52
C GLY A 153 -33.89 -29.58 13.37
N VAL A 154 -34.07 -28.27 13.61
CA VAL A 154 -34.43 -27.26 12.60
C VAL A 154 -33.29 -26.28 12.41
N ALA A 155 -33.05 -25.85 11.17
CA ALA A 155 -32.05 -24.83 10.88
C ALA A 155 -32.45 -23.50 11.52
N TYR A 156 -31.56 -22.97 12.37
CA TYR A 156 -31.66 -21.64 12.94
C TYR A 156 -30.93 -20.67 12.01
N ALA A 157 -31.66 -19.75 11.37
CA ALA A 157 -31.11 -18.78 10.44
C ALA A 157 -31.55 -17.37 10.86
N GLY A 158 -30.63 -16.60 11.43
CA GLY A 158 -30.89 -15.24 11.88
C GLY A 158 -29.76 -14.28 11.54
N ASP A 159 -30.04 -12.99 11.66
CA ASP A 159 -29.11 -11.90 11.35
C ASP A 159 -27.92 -11.81 12.33
N HIS A 160 -27.98 -12.53 13.45
CA HIS A 160 -26.89 -12.63 14.44
C HIS A 160 -26.12 -13.94 14.33
N LEU A 161 -26.80 -15.07 14.47
CA LEU A 161 -26.21 -16.41 14.44
C LEU A 161 -27.04 -17.30 13.51
N SER A 162 -26.35 -18.19 12.80
CA SER A 162 -26.97 -19.28 12.07
C SER A 162 -26.28 -20.60 12.41
N MET A 163 -27.06 -21.65 12.66
CA MET A 163 -26.58 -22.97 13.10
C MET A 163 -27.69 -24.03 13.00
N THR A 164 -27.39 -25.26 13.41
CA THR A 164 -28.40 -26.29 13.67
C THR A 164 -28.01 -27.02 14.95
N LEU A 165 -28.94 -27.18 15.88
CA LEU A 165 -28.75 -28.04 17.05
C LEU A 165 -29.39 -29.39 16.76
N ALA A 166 -28.58 -30.43 16.62
CA ALA A 166 -29.07 -31.79 16.46
C ALA A 166 -29.47 -32.37 17.82
N ASP A 167 -30.45 -33.26 17.80
CA ASP A 167 -30.83 -34.05 18.96
C ASP A 167 -29.81 -35.18 19.19
N GLY A 168 -29.66 -35.60 20.45
CA GLY A 168 -28.78 -36.69 20.86
C GLY A 168 -29.58 -37.90 21.37
N ASP A 169 -28.92 -38.85 22.06
CA ASP A 169 -29.60 -40.02 22.63
C ASP A 169 -30.42 -39.65 23.90
N ASN A 170 -30.03 -38.58 24.58
CA ASN A 170 -30.65 -38.03 25.77
C ASN A 170 -31.35 -36.71 25.46
N ASP A 171 -32.64 -36.62 25.80
CA ASP A 171 -33.46 -35.42 25.59
C ASP A 171 -33.01 -34.25 26.50
N PHE A 172 -33.06 -33.02 25.95
CA PHE A 172 -32.86 -31.79 26.72
C PHE A 172 -34.01 -31.54 27.70
N ILE A 173 -33.69 -30.98 28.88
CA ILE A 173 -34.71 -30.51 29.84
C ILE A 173 -34.73 -28.98 29.92
N VAL A 174 -35.83 -28.44 30.46
CA VAL A 174 -35.95 -27.00 30.71
C VAL A 174 -34.84 -26.55 31.67
N GLY A 175 -34.06 -25.57 31.25
CA GLY A 175 -32.91 -25.07 31.99
C GLY A 175 -31.54 -25.48 31.43
N ASP A 176 -31.48 -26.48 30.54
CA ASP A 176 -30.24 -26.84 29.84
C ASP A 176 -29.73 -25.63 29.04
N LYS A 177 -28.42 -25.38 29.10
CA LYS A 177 -27.83 -24.14 28.57
C LYS A 177 -26.54 -24.38 27.78
N PHE A 178 -26.43 -23.68 26.65
CA PHE A 178 -25.19 -23.50 25.89
C PHE A 178 -24.77 -22.03 25.86
N THR A 179 -23.48 -21.80 25.87
CA THR A 179 -22.89 -20.48 25.64
C THR A 179 -22.06 -20.52 24.36
N ILE A 180 -22.29 -19.56 23.47
CA ILE A 180 -21.49 -19.35 22.27
C ILE A 180 -20.80 -18.02 22.45
N THR A 181 -19.51 -18.05 22.76
CA THR A 181 -18.70 -16.84 22.81
C THR A 181 -18.39 -16.42 21.39
N VAL A 182 -19.02 -15.35 20.92
CA VAL A 182 -18.57 -14.65 19.71
C VAL A 182 -17.39 -13.81 20.14
N ALA A 183 -16.18 -14.27 19.78
CA ALA A 183 -14.97 -13.54 20.07
C ALA A 183 -14.98 -12.22 19.28
N PRO A 184 -14.25 -11.18 19.74
CA PRO A 184 -13.74 -10.20 18.79
C PRO A 184 -13.02 -10.97 17.67
N VAL A 185 -13.06 -10.41 16.47
CA VAL A 185 -12.51 -10.98 15.24
C VAL A 185 -11.17 -11.65 15.50
N ASP A 186 -11.01 -12.89 15.04
CA ASP A 186 -9.67 -13.45 14.78
C ASP A 186 -9.68 -14.02 13.35
N ALA A 187 -9.33 -13.14 12.40
CA ALA A 187 -8.45 -13.39 11.24
C ALA A 187 -8.46 -12.20 10.23
N ASN A 188 -7.69 -11.14 10.53
CA ASN A 188 -6.78 -10.48 9.58
C ASN A 188 -7.32 -9.70 8.36
N VAL A 189 -8.57 -9.19 8.33
CA VAL A 189 -9.02 -8.37 7.18
C VAL A 189 -9.79 -7.10 7.57
N GLY A 190 -9.05 -6.04 7.90
CA GLY A 190 -9.57 -4.67 7.77
C GLY A 190 -9.61 -4.25 6.30
N LEU A 191 -10.74 -3.69 5.84
CA LEU A 191 -10.84 -3.10 4.50
C LEU A 191 -10.72 -1.58 4.61
N PHE A 192 -9.67 -1.01 4.02
CA PHE A 192 -9.41 0.42 4.00
C PHE A 192 -9.77 1.01 2.64
N GLN A 193 -10.58 2.07 2.64
CA GLN A 193 -10.68 2.96 1.50
C GLN A 193 -9.39 3.76 1.38
N VAL A 194 -8.78 3.76 0.20
CA VAL A 194 -7.61 4.58 -0.08
C VAL A 194 -8.03 5.77 -0.94
N VAL A 195 -7.71 6.99 -0.51
CA VAL A 195 -8.01 8.23 -1.24
C VAL A 195 -6.72 8.98 -1.52
N SER A 196 -6.52 9.41 -2.77
CA SER A 196 -5.35 10.19 -3.19
C SER A 196 -5.41 11.65 -2.69
N PRO A 197 -4.27 12.37 -2.72
CA PRO A 197 -4.23 13.82 -2.43
C PRO A 197 -5.19 14.64 -3.31
N SER A 198 -5.39 14.23 -4.57
CA SER A 198 -6.35 14.83 -5.50
C SER A 198 -7.83 14.50 -5.19
N GLY A 199 -8.10 13.65 -4.21
CA GLY A 199 -9.45 13.22 -3.81
C GLY A 199 -9.99 12.03 -4.60
N TYR A 200 -9.17 11.39 -5.45
CA TYR A 200 -9.56 10.21 -6.20
C TYR A 200 -9.59 8.97 -5.30
N VAL A 201 -10.66 8.19 -5.39
CA VAL A 201 -10.80 6.93 -4.64
C VAL A 201 -10.10 5.82 -5.41
N LEU A 202 -9.07 5.27 -4.80
CA LEU A 202 -8.27 4.15 -5.31
C LEU A 202 -8.91 2.82 -4.91
N PRO A 203 -8.47 1.68 -5.50
CA PRO A 203 -8.85 0.36 -5.03
C PRO A 203 -8.65 0.22 -3.52
N PRO A 204 -9.52 -0.52 -2.81
CA PRO A 204 -9.38 -0.65 -1.37
C PRO A 204 -8.16 -1.49 -1.00
N LEU A 205 -7.54 -1.15 0.14
CA LEU A 205 -6.48 -1.93 0.76
C LEU A 205 -7.10 -2.96 1.71
N THR A 206 -6.63 -4.20 1.66
CA THR A 206 -7.01 -5.24 2.62
C THR A 206 -5.82 -5.53 3.54
N VAL A 207 -6.03 -5.49 4.86
CA VAL A 207 -5.00 -5.85 5.86
C VAL A 207 -4.48 -7.26 5.59
N GLY A 208 -3.19 -7.49 5.82
CA GLY A 208 -2.52 -8.77 5.58
C GLY A 208 -2.30 -9.12 4.11
N VAL A 209 -2.86 -8.36 3.17
CA VAL A 209 -2.74 -8.59 1.72
C VAL A 209 -1.85 -7.51 1.09
N ALA A 210 -1.02 -7.91 0.14
CA ALA A 210 -0.22 -6.97 -0.63
C ALA A 210 -1.12 -6.01 -1.41
N TYR A 211 -1.01 -4.71 -1.13
CA TYR A 211 -1.64 -3.65 -1.88
C TYR A 211 -0.70 -3.24 -3.01
N ALA A 212 -1.11 -3.51 -4.25
CA ALA A 212 -0.34 -3.18 -5.45
C ALA A 212 -1.19 -2.30 -6.36
N GLY A 213 -0.71 -1.09 -6.66
CA GLY A 213 -1.43 -0.13 -7.47
C GLY A 213 -0.51 0.89 -8.12
N ASP A 214 -1.07 1.66 -9.05
CA ASP A 214 -0.31 2.63 -9.84
C ASP A 214 0.13 3.86 -9.02
N HIS A 215 -0.42 4.07 -7.83
CA HIS A 215 -0.04 5.16 -6.93
C HIS A 215 0.91 4.71 -5.82
N LEU A 216 0.53 3.67 -5.07
CA LEU A 216 1.25 3.20 -3.91
C LEU A 216 1.26 1.68 -3.87
N ASN A 217 2.35 1.09 -3.36
CA ASN A 217 2.48 -0.34 -3.13
C ASN A 217 3.05 -0.59 -1.73
N MET A 218 2.37 -1.43 -0.94
CA MET A 218 2.73 -1.73 0.45
C MET A 218 2.00 -2.98 0.96
N THR A 219 2.21 -3.31 2.23
CA THR A 219 1.37 -4.25 2.97
C THR A 219 1.11 -3.65 4.34
N LEU A 220 -0.15 -3.55 4.74
CA LEU A 220 -0.52 -3.25 6.12
C LEU A 220 -0.59 -4.58 6.86
N ALA A 221 0.42 -4.87 7.67
CA ALA A 221 0.42 -6.04 8.51
C ALA A 221 -0.59 -5.85 9.65
N ASP A 222 -1.18 -6.95 10.05
CA ASP A 222 -2.06 -6.97 11.20
C ASP A 222 -1.26 -6.86 12.50
N GLY A 223 -1.88 -6.30 13.52
CA GLY A 223 -1.31 -6.20 14.86
C GLY A 223 -2.08 -7.06 15.86
N ASP A 224 -1.87 -6.86 17.16
CA ASP A 224 -2.57 -7.61 18.22
C ASP A 224 -3.98 -7.03 18.47
N THR A 225 -4.21 -5.76 18.15
CA THR A 225 -5.48 -5.03 18.29
C THR A 225 -6.01 -4.63 16.91
N ASP A 226 -7.25 -5.01 16.62
CA ASP A 226 -7.88 -4.74 15.34
C ASP A 226 -8.21 -3.26 15.09
N PHE A 227 -8.20 -2.87 13.81
CA PHE A 227 -8.74 -1.59 13.37
C PHE A 227 -10.28 -1.55 13.46
N ALA A 228 -10.82 -0.46 14.01
CA ALA A 228 -12.26 -0.19 13.99
C ALA A 228 -12.67 0.59 12.74
N VAL A 229 -13.97 0.54 12.40
CA VAL A 229 -14.53 1.37 11.33
C VAL A 229 -14.34 2.84 11.68
N GLY A 230 -13.73 3.58 10.75
CA GLY A 230 -13.39 4.99 10.96
C GLY A 230 -11.96 5.25 11.39
N ASP A 231 -11.17 4.23 11.74
CA ASP A 231 -9.72 4.38 11.93
C ASP A 231 -9.06 4.95 10.67
N LEU A 232 -8.14 5.89 10.86
CA LEU A 232 -7.52 6.68 9.80
C LEU A 232 -5.99 6.55 9.82
N ILE A 233 -5.42 6.20 8.68
CA ILE A 233 -3.96 6.23 8.47
C ILE A 233 -3.67 7.23 7.36
N THR A 234 -2.75 8.15 7.64
CA THR A 234 -2.26 9.12 6.66
C THR A 234 -0.94 8.63 6.10
N ILE A 235 -0.84 8.56 4.77
CA ILE A 235 0.44 8.32 4.08
C ILE A 235 0.86 9.62 3.39
N THR A 236 1.91 10.25 3.89
CA THR A 236 2.46 11.47 3.30
C THR A 236 3.57 11.10 2.32
N VAL A 237 3.37 11.39 1.03
CA VAL A 237 4.41 11.37 0.02
C VAL A 237 5.07 12.75 -0.02
N ALA A 238 6.32 12.84 0.43
CA ALA A 238 7.03 14.11 0.47
C ALA A 238 7.37 14.63 -0.94
N ALA A 239 7.52 15.94 -1.07
CA ALA A 239 8.13 16.51 -2.27
C ALA A 239 9.59 16.06 -2.39
N GLY A 240 10.03 15.78 -3.62
CA GLY A 240 11.41 15.40 -3.88
C GLY A 240 12.39 16.54 -3.61
N SER A 241 13.65 16.17 -3.41
CA SER A 241 14.71 17.13 -3.09
C SER A 241 14.99 18.17 -4.19
N GLY A 242 14.47 17.96 -5.41
CA GLY A 242 14.78 18.78 -6.58
C GLY A 242 16.21 18.59 -7.11
N LYS A 243 17.00 17.70 -6.49
CA LYS A 243 18.35 17.36 -6.90
C LYS A 243 18.34 16.49 -8.15
N TRP A 244 19.49 16.44 -8.81
CA TRP A 244 19.68 15.77 -10.07
C TRP A 244 20.56 14.53 -9.91
N ALA A 245 20.20 13.44 -10.55
CA ALA A 245 20.94 12.19 -10.56
C ALA A 245 21.00 11.65 -12.00
N PRO A 246 21.87 10.66 -12.29
CA PRO A 246 21.75 9.92 -13.55
C PRO A 246 20.32 9.44 -13.77
N LEU A 247 19.85 9.52 -15.02
CA LEU A 247 18.57 8.93 -15.41
C LEU A 247 18.48 7.50 -14.87
N THR A 248 17.41 7.17 -14.14
CA THR A 248 17.26 5.84 -13.55
C THR A 248 15.90 5.26 -13.94
N PRO A 249 15.78 4.55 -15.09
CA PRO A 249 14.49 4.16 -15.64
C PRO A 249 13.61 3.27 -14.74
N ALA A 250 14.20 2.58 -13.77
CA ALA A 250 13.48 1.74 -12.81
C ALA A 250 13.03 2.50 -11.54
N ALA A 251 13.45 3.76 -11.38
CA ALA A 251 13.04 4.58 -10.26
C ALA A 251 11.60 5.09 -10.42
N VAL A 252 11.05 5.56 -9.30
CA VAL A 252 9.69 6.12 -9.20
C VAL A 252 9.71 7.49 -8.49
N ASP A 253 10.89 8.06 -8.29
CA ASP A 253 11.12 9.32 -7.58
C ASP A 253 11.18 10.55 -8.50
N GLY A 254 10.98 10.36 -9.81
CA GLY A 254 11.14 11.35 -10.86
C GLY A 254 12.45 11.21 -11.64
N SER A 255 13.48 10.57 -11.07
CA SER A 255 14.77 10.39 -11.75
C SER A 255 14.69 9.44 -12.96
N GLN A 256 13.59 8.70 -13.12
CA GLN A 256 13.29 7.91 -14.31
C GLN A 256 12.93 8.76 -15.54
N ASN A 257 12.63 10.04 -15.35
CA ASN A 257 12.31 10.96 -16.43
C ASN A 257 13.52 11.83 -16.75
N ALA A 258 13.91 11.88 -18.03
CA ALA A 258 15.00 12.72 -18.48
C ALA A 258 14.64 14.20 -18.32
N ALA A 259 15.43 14.90 -17.52
CA ALA A 259 15.24 16.30 -17.16
C ALA A 259 16.29 17.22 -17.79
N GLY A 260 17.39 16.68 -18.32
CA GLY A 260 18.46 17.47 -18.92
C GLY A 260 19.73 16.67 -19.18
N VAL A 261 20.76 17.37 -19.67
CA VAL A 261 22.04 16.77 -20.07
C VAL A 261 23.20 17.50 -19.40
N LEU A 262 24.09 16.78 -18.72
CA LEU A 262 25.24 17.36 -18.03
C LEU A 262 26.29 17.88 -19.04
N LEU A 263 26.78 19.11 -18.84
CA LEU A 263 27.72 19.76 -19.77
C LEU A 263 29.19 19.53 -19.43
N PHE A 264 29.52 19.38 -18.15
CA PHE A 264 30.89 19.23 -17.69
C PHE A 264 30.98 18.02 -16.77
N PRO A 265 32.08 17.24 -16.84
CA PRO A 265 32.27 16.12 -15.94
C PRO A 265 32.34 16.60 -14.48
N VAL A 266 31.71 15.85 -13.59
CA VAL A 266 31.66 16.15 -12.16
C VAL A 266 31.78 14.86 -11.35
N THR A 267 32.81 14.78 -10.51
CA THR A 267 32.89 13.81 -9.42
C THR A 267 32.07 14.32 -8.24
N VAL A 268 30.95 13.68 -7.93
CA VAL A 268 30.13 13.98 -6.75
C VAL A 268 30.58 13.08 -5.59
N PRO A 269 31.02 13.63 -4.45
CA PRO A 269 31.51 12.83 -3.34
C PRO A 269 30.40 11.97 -2.70
N ASP A 270 30.80 10.96 -1.94
CA ASP A 270 29.88 10.21 -1.08
C ASP A 270 29.36 11.11 0.05
N GLY A 271 28.06 11.04 0.32
CA GLY A 271 27.41 11.79 1.41
C GLY A 271 27.33 13.32 1.26
N ALA A 272 27.86 13.91 0.18
CA ALA A 272 27.75 15.35 -0.06
C ALA A 272 27.37 15.68 -1.51
N ASP A 273 26.42 16.60 -1.66
CA ASP A 273 25.97 17.08 -2.97
C ASP A 273 27.03 17.97 -3.63
N LYS A 274 26.92 18.16 -4.94
CA LYS A 274 27.81 19.06 -5.69
C LYS A 274 27.08 19.81 -6.78
N LEU A 275 27.54 21.02 -7.07
CA LEU A 275 27.02 21.77 -8.21
C LEU A 275 27.56 21.20 -9.54
N GLY A 276 26.68 21.12 -10.53
CA GLY A 276 27.01 20.87 -11.92
C GLY A 276 26.34 21.92 -12.82
N VAL A 277 26.62 21.86 -14.11
CA VAL A 277 25.92 22.68 -15.12
C VAL A 277 25.27 21.75 -16.12
N ALA A 278 23.96 21.86 -16.27
CA ALA A 278 23.17 21.04 -17.19
C ALA A 278 22.48 21.90 -18.24
N LEU A 279 22.24 21.33 -19.42
CA LEU A 279 21.26 21.83 -20.37
C LEU A 279 19.87 21.42 -19.89
N VAL A 280 19.00 22.40 -19.73
CA VAL A 280 17.63 22.22 -19.20
C VAL A 280 16.55 22.84 -20.10
N ALA A 281 16.95 23.50 -21.19
CA ALA A 281 16.05 24.17 -22.13
C ALA A 281 16.62 24.15 -23.56
N ASP A 282 16.00 24.90 -24.48
CA ASP A 282 16.25 24.94 -25.92
C ASP A 282 17.71 24.74 -26.34
N ALA A 283 18.05 23.55 -26.83
CA ALA A 283 19.40 23.21 -27.27
C ALA A 283 19.36 22.09 -28.31
N VAL A 284 20.42 21.98 -29.11
CA VAL A 284 20.65 20.85 -30.01
C VAL A 284 21.93 20.16 -29.59
N VAL A 285 21.82 18.87 -29.26
CA VAL A 285 22.94 18.01 -28.84
C VAL A 285 23.19 16.92 -29.85
N ARG A 286 24.43 16.42 -29.90
CA ARG A 286 24.81 15.28 -30.73
C ARG A 286 24.33 13.98 -30.07
N LEU A 287 23.55 13.18 -30.79
CA LEU A 287 22.94 11.95 -30.27
C LEU A 287 24.00 10.93 -29.84
N GLY A 288 25.04 10.72 -30.66
CA GLY A 288 26.16 9.83 -30.33
C GLY A 288 27.05 10.31 -29.16
N ALA A 289 26.88 11.55 -28.70
CA ALA A 289 27.61 12.10 -27.56
C ALA A 289 26.80 12.01 -26.24
N LEU A 290 25.57 11.48 -26.26
CA LEU A 290 24.82 11.26 -25.03
C LEU A 290 25.33 10.03 -24.30
N THR A 291 25.63 10.21 -23.02
CA THR A 291 26.00 9.12 -22.11
C THR A 291 24.76 8.62 -21.39
N TRP A 292 24.50 7.33 -21.52
CA TRP A 292 23.32 6.66 -20.97
C TRP A 292 23.67 5.80 -19.76
N PRO A 293 22.71 5.54 -18.86
CA PRO A 293 22.88 4.58 -17.76
C PRO A 293 23.16 3.16 -18.29
N ASP A 294 23.90 2.36 -17.53
CA ASP A 294 24.15 0.97 -17.88
C ASP A 294 22.84 0.18 -17.97
N GLY A 295 22.75 -0.70 -18.97
CA GLY A 295 21.59 -1.58 -19.17
C GLY A 295 20.33 -0.90 -19.74
N ILE A 296 20.37 0.39 -20.09
CA ILE A 296 19.21 1.08 -20.67
C ILE A 296 18.80 0.49 -22.04
N THR A 297 17.51 0.19 -22.18
CA THR A 297 16.95 -0.40 -23.40
C THR A 297 16.73 0.65 -24.50
N ALA A 298 16.59 0.20 -25.75
CA ALA A 298 16.27 1.09 -26.87
C ALA A 298 14.95 1.85 -26.66
N GLY A 299 13.93 1.21 -26.10
CA GLY A 299 12.65 1.84 -25.76
C GLY A 299 12.79 2.94 -24.71
N GLN A 300 13.60 2.70 -23.66
CA GLN A 300 13.87 3.70 -22.62
C GLN A 300 14.68 4.89 -23.18
N LYS A 301 15.65 4.66 -24.07
CA LYS A 301 16.36 5.74 -24.77
C LYS A 301 15.39 6.60 -25.60
N ALA A 302 14.50 5.96 -26.35
CA ALA A 302 13.49 6.68 -27.15
C ALA A 302 12.56 7.54 -26.27
N ALA A 303 12.12 7.00 -25.13
CA ALA A 303 11.31 7.75 -24.17
C ALA A 303 12.07 8.96 -23.58
N ALA A 304 13.32 8.75 -23.16
CA ALA A 304 14.17 9.83 -22.63
C ALA A 304 14.43 10.93 -23.69
N LEU A 305 14.67 10.56 -24.95
CA LEU A 305 14.81 11.53 -26.03
C LEU A 305 13.53 12.33 -26.29
N ALA A 306 12.36 11.70 -26.17
CA ALA A 306 11.08 12.40 -26.28
C ALA A 306 10.87 13.40 -25.11
N GLN A 307 11.26 13.01 -23.90
CA GLN A 307 11.23 13.88 -22.70
C GLN A 307 12.18 15.06 -22.84
N LEU A 308 13.43 14.84 -23.27
CA LEU A 308 14.39 15.91 -23.58
C LEU A 308 13.85 16.86 -24.67
N LYS A 309 13.24 16.31 -25.72
CA LYS A 309 12.63 17.11 -26.77
C LYS A 309 11.47 17.97 -26.26
N ALA A 310 10.67 17.48 -25.31
CA ALA A 310 9.61 18.24 -24.67
C ALA A 310 10.15 19.43 -23.85
N LEU A 311 11.39 19.34 -23.36
CA LEU A 311 12.12 20.43 -22.71
C LEU A 311 12.83 21.38 -23.71
N GLY A 312 12.72 21.14 -25.02
CA GLY A 312 13.40 21.91 -26.06
C GLY A 312 14.80 21.40 -26.44
N ILE A 313 15.25 20.28 -25.84
CA ILE A 313 16.56 19.69 -26.12
C ILE A 313 16.42 18.64 -27.23
N ALA A 314 16.85 18.97 -28.44
CA ALA A 314 16.82 18.06 -29.59
C ALA A 314 18.15 17.32 -29.76
N ALA A 315 18.12 15.98 -29.80
CA ALA A 315 19.26 15.18 -30.19
C ALA A 315 19.27 14.94 -31.70
N ARG A 316 20.43 15.10 -32.36
CA ARG A 316 20.59 14.86 -33.80
C ARG A 316 21.77 13.94 -34.10
N GLU A 317 21.60 13.11 -35.13
CA GLU A 317 22.71 12.38 -35.75
C GLU A 317 23.65 13.35 -36.47
N GLU A 318 24.92 12.97 -36.59
CA GLU A 318 25.89 13.69 -37.41
C GLU A 318 25.53 13.49 -38.89
N VAL A 319 25.42 14.58 -39.65
CA VAL A 319 25.22 14.57 -41.11
C VAL A 319 26.57 14.75 -41.79
#